data_AF-A0A2H1VD81-F1
#
_entry.id   AF-A0A2H1VD81-F1
#
_cell.length_a   1.000
_cell.length_b   1.000
_cell.length_c   1.000
_cell.angle_alpha   90.00
_cell.angle_beta   90.00
_cell.angle_gamma   90.00
#
_symmetry.space_group_name_H-M   'P 1'
#
loop_
_entity.id
_entity.type
_entity.pdbx_description
1 polymer ?
#
loop_
_entity_poly.entity_id
_entity_poly.type
_entity_poly.pdbx_seq_one_letter_code
_entity_poly.pdbx_strand_id
1 'polypeptide(L)'
;MDKKDVEMKQTIGHFTLEVIGACAFGIKCDAMSDENAHFFKVAEKFDYMPMHKRIMLYFILIFVPQLIRYLNFSFLNLDSSKELVRILNVAKDERQKSGVKKNDFLQILVDFSENEKSESEKTKSTVRLDDATVDAQLLLFLIAGYETSSTLLSFAIYVLATKPDIQDKLRCHIIDMTEGKEVDYDLLAKLQYLDGFLL
;
A
#
# COMPACT_ATOMS: atom_id res chain seq x y z
N MET A 1 -17.82 25.34 12.86
CA MET A 1 -17.11 24.32 12.07
C MET A 1 -17.53 24.52 10.64
N ASP A 2 -16.57 24.80 9.76
CA ASP A 2 -16.81 25.02 8.34
C ASP A 2 -17.36 23.72 7.74
N LYS A 3 -18.57 23.74 7.18
CA LYS A 3 -19.22 22.54 6.59
C LYS A 3 -18.64 22.29 5.21
N LYS A 4 -17.41 21.77 5.15
CA LYS A 4 -16.85 21.22 3.92
C LYS A 4 -17.10 19.72 3.89
N ASP A 5 -17.68 19.25 2.80
CA ASP A 5 -17.78 17.83 2.51
C ASP A 5 -16.37 17.25 2.34
N VAL A 6 -16.15 16.06 2.89
CA VAL A 6 -14.84 15.39 2.87
C VAL A 6 -14.94 14.19 1.94
N GLU A 7 -14.09 14.14 0.91
CA GLU A 7 -14.00 13.00 0.02
C GLU A 7 -13.23 11.86 0.71
N MET A 8 -13.96 10.96 1.36
CA MET A 8 -13.38 9.96 2.26
C MET A 8 -12.39 9.03 1.57
N LYS A 9 -12.65 8.63 0.31
CA LYS A 9 -11.73 7.75 -0.43
C LYS A 9 -10.38 8.40 -0.64
N GLN A 10 -10.37 9.68 -0.98
CA GLN A 10 -9.14 10.45 -1.15
C GLN A 10 -8.42 10.65 0.18
N THR A 11 -9.13 11.12 1.22
CA THR A 11 -8.53 11.37 2.54
C THR A 11 -7.92 10.11 3.16
N ILE A 12 -8.66 9.00 3.12
CA ILE A 12 -8.15 7.72 3.64
C ILE A 12 -7.03 7.18 2.75
N GLY A 13 -7.07 7.40 1.43
CA GLY A 13 -5.95 7.10 0.55
C GLY A 13 -4.67 7.84 0.97
N HIS A 14 -4.74 9.15 1.23
CA HIS A 14 -3.59 9.91 1.70
C HIS A 14 -3.04 9.33 3.01
N PHE A 15 -3.94 8.96 3.94
CA PHE A 15 -3.56 8.34 5.20
C PHE A 15 -2.87 6.97 5.02
N THR A 16 -3.44 6.06 4.24
CA THR A 16 -2.85 4.73 4.06
C THR A 16 -1.51 4.80 3.32
N LEU A 17 -1.37 5.74 2.38
CA LEU A 17 -0.12 5.98 1.67
C LEU A 17 0.98 6.51 2.61
N GLU A 18 0.64 7.42 3.52
CA GLU A 18 1.57 7.92 4.54
C GLU A 18 2.00 6.79 5.49
N VAL A 19 1.06 5.98 5.96
CA VAL A 19 1.33 4.85 6.87
C VAL A 19 2.27 3.84 6.22
N ILE A 20 2.02 3.44 4.97
CA ILE A 20 2.90 2.48 4.29
C ILE A 20 4.25 3.11 3.92
N GLY A 21 4.28 4.38 3.50
CA GLY A 21 5.49 5.15 3.25
C GLY A 21 6.41 5.15 4.48
N ALA A 22 5.85 5.46 5.65
CA ALA A 22 6.57 5.53 6.90
C ALA A 22 6.99 4.15 7.43
N CYS A 23 6.05 3.19 7.50
CA CYS A 23 6.30 1.89 8.13
C CYS A 23 7.12 0.94 7.24
N ALA A 24 6.89 0.91 5.94
CA ALA A 24 7.54 -0.04 5.04
C ALA A 24 8.85 0.48 4.46
N PHE A 25 8.90 1.77 4.12
CA PHE A 25 10.03 2.37 3.41
C PHE A 25 10.80 3.39 4.24
N GLY A 26 10.24 3.85 5.36
CA GLY A 26 10.85 4.87 6.20
C GLY A 26 10.87 6.26 5.56
N ILE A 27 9.99 6.52 4.59
CA ILE A 27 9.85 7.77 3.84
C ILE A 27 8.74 8.59 4.49
N LYS A 28 8.99 9.89 4.70
CA LYS A 28 7.91 10.85 5.02
C LYS A 28 7.39 11.41 3.71
N CYS A 29 6.14 11.13 3.39
CA CYS A 29 5.53 11.52 2.12
C CYS A 29 4.74 12.83 2.26
N ASP A 30 4.42 13.24 3.50
CA ASP A 30 3.60 14.41 3.83
C ASP A 30 2.27 14.44 3.03
N ALA A 31 1.73 13.27 2.67
CA ALA A 31 0.57 13.12 1.80
C ALA A 31 -0.71 13.73 2.41
N MET A 32 -0.79 13.80 3.73
CA MET A 32 -1.89 14.44 4.46
C MET A 32 -1.80 15.97 4.49
N SER A 33 -0.59 16.53 4.35
CA SER A 33 -0.32 17.98 4.45
C SER A 33 -0.25 18.65 3.08
N ASP A 34 0.31 17.97 2.08
CA ASP A 34 0.39 18.43 0.71
C ASP A 34 -0.57 17.61 -0.17
N GLU A 35 -1.78 18.15 -0.40
CA GLU A 35 -2.77 17.57 -1.31
C GLU A 35 -2.24 17.36 -2.74
N ASN A 36 -1.11 17.99 -3.08
CA ASN A 36 -0.44 17.85 -4.38
C ASN A 36 0.79 16.95 -4.37
N ALA A 37 1.05 16.20 -3.28
CA ALA A 37 2.19 15.30 -3.19
C ALA A 37 2.27 14.43 -4.45
N HIS A 38 3.34 14.64 -5.24
CA HIS A 38 3.57 13.96 -6.52
C HIS A 38 3.46 12.44 -6.36
N PHE A 39 3.97 11.91 -5.25
CA PHE A 39 3.90 10.50 -4.89
C PHE A 39 2.46 9.98 -4.83
N PHE A 40 1.52 10.71 -4.20
CA PHE A 40 0.12 10.30 -4.13
C PHE A 40 -0.54 10.27 -5.51
N LYS A 41 -0.37 11.33 -6.31
CA LYS A 41 -0.99 11.40 -7.65
C LYS A 41 -0.52 10.31 -8.60
N VAL A 42 0.74 9.89 -8.45
CA VAL A 42 1.30 8.78 -9.21
C VAL A 42 0.78 7.45 -8.65
N ALA A 43 0.73 7.30 -7.32
CA ALA A 43 0.17 6.13 -6.66
C ALA A 43 -1.31 5.93 -6.98
N GLU A 44 -2.14 6.97 -7.03
CA GLU A 44 -3.57 6.89 -7.38
C GLU A 44 -3.80 6.46 -8.82
N LYS A 45 -2.91 6.83 -9.75
CA LYS A 45 -3.04 6.50 -11.17
C LYS A 45 -2.46 5.14 -11.54
N PHE A 46 -2.00 4.36 -10.57
CA PHE A 46 -1.29 3.11 -10.81
C PHE A 46 -2.13 2.07 -11.59
N ASP A 47 -3.44 2.01 -11.33
CA ASP A 47 -4.38 1.08 -11.97
C ASP A 47 -5.21 1.73 -13.09
N TYR A 48 -4.97 3.02 -13.36
CA TYR A 48 -5.73 3.75 -14.36
C TYR A 48 -5.51 3.15 -15.75
N MET A 49 -6.58 2.55 -16.28
CA MET A 49 -6.64 2.02 -17.64
C MET A 49 -7.85 2.59 -18.39
N PRO A 50 -7.65 3.17 -19.59
CA PRO A 50 -8.75 3.65 -20.42
C PRO A 50 -9.78 2.54 -20.71
N MET A 51 -11.06 2.89 -20.66
CA MET A 51 -12.18 1.93 -20.78
C MET A 51 -12.09 1.04 -22.02
N HIS A 52 -11.69 1.60 -23.18
CA HIS A 52 -11.53 0.85 -24.42
C HIS A 52 -10.42 -0.21 -24.34
N LYS A 53 -9.28 0.09 -23.69
CA LYS A 53 -8.19 -0.88 -23.47
C LYS A 53 -8.64 -1.98 -22.52
N ARG A 54 -9.38 -1.61 -21.46
CA ARG A 54 -9.91 -2.57 -20.49
C ARG A 54 -10.90 -3.55 -21.12
N ILE A 55 -11.83 -3.05 -21.93
CA ILE A 55 -12.79 -3.89 -22.67
C ILE A 55 -12.07 -4.81 -23.65
N MET A 56 -11.11 -4.28 -24.43
CA MET A 56 -10.30 -5.08 -25.34
C MET A 56 -9.53 -6.18 -24.60
N LEU A 57 -8.97 -5.89 -23.43
CA LEU A 57 -8.24 -6.85 -22.62
C LEU A 57 -9.15 -7.99 -22.12
N TYR A 58 -10.33 -7.67 -21.58
CA TYR A 58 -11.31 -8.68 -21.18
C TYR A 58 -11.78 -9.53 -22.37
N PHE A 59 -11.95 -8.91 -23.55
CA PHE A 59 -12.29 -9.64 -24.76
C PHE A 59 -11.18 -10.64 -25.14
N ILE A 60 -9.92 -10.21 -25.17
CA ILE A 60 -8.79 -11.11 -25.48
C ILE A 60 -8.69 -12.23 -24.43
N LEU A 61 -8.88 -11.93 -23.14
CA LEU A 61 -8.81 -12.90 -22.05
C LEU A 61 -9.87 -14.01 -22.17
N ILE A 62 -11.10 -13.66 -22.56
CA ILE A 62 -12.20 -14.61 -22.66
C ILE A 62 -12.15 -15.38 -23.99
N PHE A 63 -11.92 -14.69 -25.11
CA PHE A 63 -12.12 -15.28 -26.44
C PHE A 63 -10.82 -15.79 -27.08
N VAL A 64 -9.66 -15.23 -26.74
CA VAL A 64 -8.37 -15.60 -27.34
C VAL A 64 -7.25 -15.64 -26.29
N PRO A 65 -7.38 -16.46 -25.22
CA PRO A 65 -6.41 -16.49 -24.11
C PRO A 65 -4.99 -16.84 -24.55
N GLN A 66 -4.84 -17.58 -25.65
CA GLN A 66 -3.52 -17.92 -26.23
C GLN A 66 -2.75 -16.69 -26.72
N LEU A 67 -3.44 -15.62 -27.13
CA LEU A 67 -2.80 -14.42 -27.66
C LEU A 67 -2.12 -13.61 -26.55
N ILE A 68 -2.60 -13.70 -25.31
CA ILE A 68 -2.00 -13.02 -24.14
C ILE A 68 -0.55 -13.40 -23.95
N ARG A 69 -0.18 -14.66 -24.22
CA ARG A 69 1.21 -15.12 -24.05
C ARG A 69 2.19 -14.44 -24.99
N TYR A 70 1.70 -13.93 -26.12
CA TYR A 70 2.52 -13.22 -27.12
C TYR A 70 2.48 -11.69 -26.93
N LEU A 71 1.54 -11.21 -26.12
CA LEU A 71 1.37 -9.79 -25.86
C LEU A 71 1.95 -9.47 -24.49
N ASN A 72 2.99 -8.63 -24.44
CA ASN A 72 3.50 -8.06 -23.18
C ASN A 72 2.54 -6.98 -22.66
N PHE A 73 1.35 -7.39 -22.21
CA PHE A 73 0.37 -6.51 -21.59
C PHE A 73 0.61 -6.40 -20.09
N SER A 74 0.64 -5.16 -19.60
CA SER A 74 0.61 -4.84 -18.16
C SER A 74 -0.77 -4.33 -17.78
N PHE A 75 -1.30 -4.82 -16.66
CA PHE A 75 -2.50 -4.27 -16.03
C PHE A 75 -2.25 -2.91 -15.37
N LEU A 76 -0.98 -2.61 -15.10
CA LEU A 76 -0.57 -1.39 -14.43
C LEU A 76 -0.28 -0.30 -15.45
N ASN A 77 -0.53 0.94 -15.04
CA ASN A 77 -0.04 2.10 -15.74
C ASN A 77 1.49 2.11 -15.71
N LEU A 78 2.12 1.81 -16.84
CA LEU A 78 3.58 1.66 -16.95
C LEU A 78 4.32 2.94 -16.56
N ASP A 79 3.78 4.11 -16.88
CA ASP A 79 4.42 5.39 -16.56
C ASP A 79 4.38 5.66 -15.05
N SER A 80 3.22 5.39 -14.42
CA SER A 80 3.07 5.54 -12.97
C SER A 80 3.92 4.51 -12.22
N SER A 81 3.96 3.27 -12.69
CA SER A 81 4.78 2.20 -12.09
C SER A 81 6.27 2.52 -12.14
N LYS A 82 6.76 3.02 -13.28
CA LYS A 82 8.17 3.44 -13.43
C LYS A 82 8.53 4.57 -12.48
N GLU A 83 7.64 5.55 -12.33
CA GLU A 83 7.90 6.68 -11.45
C GLU A 83 7.85 6.28 -9.96
N LEU A 84 6.93 5.38 -9.57
CA LEU A 84 6.92 4.81 -8.22
C LEU A 84 8.20 4.02 -7.92
N VAL A 85 8.63 3.16 -8.85
CA VAL A 85 9.90 2.42 -8.72
C VAL A 85 11.08 3.38 -8.60
N ARG A 86 11.08 4.48 -9.37
CA ARG A 86 12.12 5.51 -9.26
C ARG A 86 12.18 6.13 -7.86
N ILE A 87 11.03 6.49 -7.29
CA ILE A 87 10.94 7.06 -5.93
C ILE A 87 11.44 6.05 -4.89
N LEU A 88 11.01 4.79 -5.00
CA LEU A 88 11.42 3.71 -4.10
C LEU A 88 12.93 3.42 -4.21
N ASN A 89 13.50 3.50 -5.41
CA ASN A 89 14.93 3.32 -5.63
C ASN A 89 15.76 4.46 -5.03
N VAL A 90 15.29 5.71 -5.08
CA VAL A 90 15.94 6.81 -4.36
C VAL A 90 16.01 6.52 -2.85
N ALA A 91 14.91 6.04 -2.26
CA ALA A 91 14.88 5.68 -0.84
C ALA A 91 15.81 4.49 -0.51
N LYS A 92 15.88 3.48 -1.39
CA LYS A 92 16.82 2.35 -1.28
C LYS A 92 18.28 2.82 -1.32
N ASP A 93 18.62 3.69 -2.27
CA ASP A 93 19.97 4.24 -2.43
C ASP A 93 20.40 5.10 -1.23
N GLU A 94 19.49 5.94 -0.72
CA GLU A 94 19.73 6.74 0.48
C GLU A 94 19.97 5.87 1.71
N ARG A 95 19.23 4.76 1.83
CA ARG A 95 19.42 3.78 2.90
C ARG A 95 20.80 3.12 2.83
N GLN A 96 21.21 2.68 1.65
CA GLN A 96 22.52 2.06 1.44
C GLN A 96 23.68 3.03 1.73
N LYS A 97 23.54 4.30 1.33
CA LYS A 97 24.56 5.34 1.57
C LYS A 97 24.65 5.77 3.03
N SER A 98 23.51 5.89 3.71
CA SER A 98 23.48 6.33 5.12
C SER A 98 23.92 5.25 6.10
N GLY A 99 23.80 3.96 5.73
CA GLY A 99 24.15 2.83 6.59
C GLY A 99 23.24 2.68 7.82
N VAL A 100 22.15 3.45 7.91
CA VAL A 100 21.20 3.39 9.03
C VAL A 100 20.29 2.20 8.85
N LYS A 101 20.44 1.17 9.68
CA LYS A 101 19.51 0.04 9.71
C LYS A 101 18.24 0.41 10.47
N LYS A 102 17.08 0.16 9.86
CA LYS A 102 15.77 0.23 10.52
C LYS A 102 15.06 -1.10 10.40
N ASN A 103 14.16 -1.39 11.33
CA ASN A 103 13.33 -2.60 11.29
C ASN A 103 12.11 -2.37 10.38
N ASP A 104 12.34 -2.17 9.08
CA ASP A 104 11.31 -1.94 8.07
C ASP A 104 11.43 -2.91 6.89
N PHE A 105 10.39 -2.94 6.04
CA PHE A 105 10.31 -3.85 4.90
C PHE A 105 11.44 -3.61 3.89
N LEU A 106 11.81 -2.35 3.66
CA LEU A 106 12.94 -2.00 2.79
C LEU A 106 14.25 -2.62 3.30
N GLN A 107 14.52 -2.53 4.60
CA GLN A 107 15.72 -3.16 5.18
C GLN A 107 15.72 -4.67 5.01
N ILE A 108 14.57 -5.33 5.23
CA ILE A 108 14.43 -6.79 5.04
C ILE A 108 14.82 -7.18 3.61
N LEU A 109 14.33 -6.45 2.60
CA LEU A 109 14.65 -6.74 1.19
C LEU A 109 16.11 -6.46 0.83
N VAL A 110 16.71 -5.40 1.39
CA VAL A 110 18.14 -5.09 1.17
C VAL A 110 19.02 -6.16 1.82
N ASP A 111 18.78 -6.49 3.09
CA ASP A 111 19.55 -7.51 3.81
C ASP A 111 19.40 -8.89 3.11
N PHE A 112 18.21 -9.22 2.60
CA PHE A 112 18.00 -10.45 1.84
C PHE A 112 18.83 -10.48 0.54
N SER A 113 18.81 -9.38 -0.22
CA SER A 113 19.58 -9.26 -1.47
C SER A 113 21.10 -9.37 -1.23
N GLU A 114 21.61 -8.82 -0.13
CA GLU A 114 23.03 -8.89 0.25
C GLU A 114 23.45 -10.31 0.70
N ASN A 115 22.61 -10.98 1.49
CA ASN A 115 22.86 -12.35 1.94
C ASN A 115 22.92 -13.33 0.76
N GLU A 116 22.02 -13.20 -0.23
CA GLU A 116 22.05 -14.04 -1.43
C GLU A 116 23.28 -13.82 -2.32
N LYS A 117 23.76 -12.58 -2.42
CA LYS A 117 25.02 -12.28 -3.13
C LYS A 117 26.20 -12.97 -2.45
N SER A 118 26.18 -13.08 -1.12
CA SER A 118 27.24 -13.71 -0.32
C SER A 118 27.15 -15.25 -0.32
N GLU A 119 25.95 -15.83 -0.33
CA GLU A 119 25.74 -17.29 -0.34
C GLU A 119 25.83 -17.93 -1.75
N SER A 120 25.67 -17.13 -2.80
CA SER A 120 25.83 -17.57 -4.20
C SER A 120 27.23 -18.13 -4.52
N GLU A 121 28.25 -17.87 -3.69
CA GLU A 121 29.56 -18.49 -3.82
C GLU A 121 29.64 -19.93 -3.24
N LYS A 122 28.65 -20.37 -2.45
CA LYS A 122 28.73 -21.65 -1.70
C LYS A 122 27.58 -22.63 -1.95
N THR A 123 26.38 -22.19 -2.30
CA THR A 123 25.25 -23.11 -2.52
C THR A 123 24.20 -22.51 -3.45
N LYS A 124 23.69 -23.31 -4.40
CA LYS A 124 22.61 -22.92 -5.32
C LYS A 124 21.29 -22.73 -4.55
N SER A 125 21.02 -21.55 -3.98
CA SER A 125 19.65 -21.15 -3.64
C SER A 125 18.85 -20.99 -4.94
N THR A 126 17.61 -21.44 -4.95
CA THR A 126 16.75 -21.51 -6.15
C THR A 126 15.96 -20.23 -6.42
N VAL A 127 15.99 -19.23 -5.53
CA VAL A 127 15.22 -17.99 -5.66
C VAL A 127 16.16 -16.80 -5.58
N ARG A 128 16.71 -16.38 -6.72
CA ARG A 128 17.51 -15.15 -6.81
C ARG A 128 16.61 -13.92 -6.78
N LEU A 129 16.76 -13.07 -5.76
CA LEU A 129 16.23 -11.71 -5.77
C LEU A 129 17.23 -10.79 -6.50
N ASP A 130 17.10 -10.72 -7.83
CA ASP A 130 17.77 -9.67 -8.60
C ASP A 130 17.18 -8.29 -8.28
N ASP A 131 17.89 -7.22 -8.64
CA ASP A 131 17.43 -5.86 -8.34
C ASP A 131 16.04 -5.58 -8.94
N ALA A 132 15.72 -6.17 -10.10
CA ALA A 132 14.40 -6.04 -10.72
C ALA A 132 13.29 -6.69 -9.87
N THR A 133 13.57 -7.83 -9.24
CA THR A 133 12.63 -8.51 -8.35
C THR A 133 12.45 -7.71 -7.07
N VAL A 134 13.52 -7.13 -6.50
CA VAL A 134 13.43 -6.24 -5.34
C VAL A 134 12.52 -5.05 -5.66
N ASP A 135 12.76 -4.36 -6.79
CA ASP A 135 11.96 -3.22 -7.21
C ASP A 135 10.49 -3.58 -7.44
N ALA A 136 10.23 -4.75 -8.03
CA ALA A 136 8.89 -5.28 -8.21
C ALA A 136 8.19 -5.57 -6.87
N GLN A 137 8.89 -6.12 -5.88
CA GLN A 137 8.33 -6.38 -4.55
C GLN A 137 8.06 -5.09 -3.78
N LEU A 138 8.95 -4.10 -3.86
CA LEU A 138 8.73 -2.78 -3.25
C LEU A 138 7.47 -2.12 -3.84
N LEU A 139 7.34 -2.12 -5.17
CA LEU A 139 6.17 -1.59 -5.85
C LEU A 139 4.88 -2.33 -5.48
N LEU A 140 4.93 -3.67 -5.48
CA LEU A 140 3.78 -4.51 -5.13
C LEU A 140 3.31 -4.26 -3.69
N PHE A 141 4.24 -4.20 -2.74
CA PHE A 141 3.92 -3.97 -1.33
C PHE A 141 3.26 -2.61 -1.14
N LEU A 142 3.81 -1.56 -1.77
CA LEU A 142 3.25 -0.21 -1.74
C LEU A 142 1.80 -0.20 -2.22
N ILE A 143 1.55 -0.71 -3.42
CA ILE A 143 0.24 -0.69 -4.07
C ILE A 143 -0.77 -1.55 -3.29
N ALA A 144 -0.37 -2.77 -2.94
CA ALA A 144 -1.25 -3.71 -2.25
C ALA A 144 -1.69 -3.18 -0.88
N GLY A 145 -0.79 -2.56 -0.13
CA GLY A 145 -1.12 -2.02 1.19
C GLY A 145 -1.87 -0.69 1.14
N TYR A 146 -1.62 0.16 0.15
CA TYR A 146 -2.31 1.43 -0.03
C TYR A 146 -3.78 1.26 -0.46
N GLU A 147 -4.03 0.56 -1.56
CA GLU A 147 -5.34 0.60 -2.25
C GLU A 147 -6.38 -0.27 -1.55
N THR A 148 -5.99 -1.44 -1.06
CA THR A 148 -6.90 -2.37 -0.37
C THR A 148 -7.36 -1.79 0.98
N SER A 149 -6.41 -1.31 1.79
CA SER A 149 -6.69 -0.69 3.09
C SER A 149 -7.52 0.58 2.93
N SER A 150 -7.23 1.42 1.92
CA SER A 150 -8.00 2.64 1.71
C SER A 150 -9.44 2.35 1.31
N THR A 151 -9.65 1.32 0.47
CA THR A 151 -10.98 0.86 0.06
C THR A 151 -11.77 0.30 1.24
N LEU A 152 -11.16 -0.60 2.04
CA LEU A 152 -11.79 -1.18 3.23
C LEU A 152 -12.25 -0.08 4.19
N LEU A 153 -11.35 0.84 4.55
CA LEU A 153 -11.65 1.92 5.49
C LEU A 153 -12.70 2.90 4.92
N SER A 154 -12.69 3.17 3.62
CA SER A 154 -13.73 4.00 2.98
C SER A 154 -15.12 3.36 3.11
N PHE A 155 -15.23 2.06 2.86
CA PHE A 155 -16.48 1.33 3.05
C PHE A 155 -16.89 1.24 4.52
N ALA A 156 -15.94 0.99 5.42
CA ALA A 156 -16.20 0.96 6.85
C ALA A 156 -16.80 2.30 7.33
N ILE A 157 -16.21 3.43 6.93
CA ILE A 157 -16.70 4.76 7.28
C ILE A 157 -18.08 5.03 6.66
N TYR A 158 -18.30 4.62 5.40
CA TYR A 158 -19.61 4.72 4.77
C TYR A 158 -20.70 3.94 5.56
N VAL A 159 -20.39 2.73 6.01
CA VAL A 159 -21.31 1.93 6.83
C VAL A 159 -21.58 2.61 8.18
N LEU A 160 -20.55 3.14 8.85
CA LEU A 160 -20.72 3.86 10.11
C LEU A 160 -21.56 5.12 9.95
N ALA A 161 -21.36 5.88 8.87
CA ALA A 161 -22.13 7.09 8.57
C ALA A 161 -23.61 6.80 8.25
N THR A 162 -23.91 5.63 7.69
CA THR A 162 -25.29 5.24 7.31
C THR A 162 -26.00 4.41 8.38
N LYS A 163 -25.28 3.90 9.38
CA LYS A 163 -25.81 3.08 10.49
C LYS A 163 -25.37 3.63 11.85
N PRO A 164 -26.05 4.69 12.37
CA PRO A 164 -25.67 5.34 13.62
C PRO A 164 -25.66 4.41 14.83
N ASP A 165 -26.56 3.42 14.87
CA ASP A 165 -26.63 2.39 15.91
C ASP A 165 -25.35 1.55 16.00
N ILE A 166 -24.79 1.17 14.86
CA ILE A 166 -23.50 0.44 14.80
C ILE A 166 -22.35 1.37 15.20
N GLN A 167 -22.38 2.62 14.72
CA GLN A 167 -21.37 3.62 15.03
C GLN A 167 -21.29 3.90 16.54
N ASP A 168 -22.42 4.14 17.18
CA ASP A 168 -22.50 4.41 18.62
C ASP A 168 -22.01 3.20 19.42
N LYS A 169 -22.44 2.00 19.05
CA LYS A 169 -21.99 0.77 19.71
C LYS A 169 -20.49 0.54 19.59
N LEU A 170 -19.91 0.74 18.39
CA LEU A 170 -18.47 0.63 18.18
C LEU A 170 -17.71 1.67 19.00
N ARG A 171 -18.20 2.91 19.02
CA ARG A 171 -17.59 4.01 19.77
C ARG A 171 -17.62 3.76 21.27
N CYS A 172 -18.75 3.33 21.84
CA CYS A 172 -18.85 2.98 23.26
C CYS A 172 -17.87 1.87 23.61
N HIS A 173 -17.82 0.79 22.81
CA HIS A 173 -16.86 -0.29 23.03
C HIS A 173 -15.40 0.19 23.02
N ILE A 174 -15.01 1.08 22.09
CA ILE A 174 -13.65 1.65 22.06
C ILE A 174 -13.38 2.51 23.29
N ILE A 175 -14.32 3.36 23.70
CA ILE A 175 -14.16 4.23 24.88
C ILE A 175 -14.06 3.39 26.16
N ASP A 176 -14.91 2.39 26.32
CA ASP A 176 -14.93 1.51 27.50
C ASP A 176 -13.63 0.72 27.64
N MET A 177 -13.09 0.24 26.52
CA MET A 177 -11.84 -0.53 26.52
C MET A 177 -10.61 0.36 26.71
N THR A 178 -10.62 1.57 26.17
CA THR A 178 -9.46 2.48 26.24
C THR A 178 -9.46 3.36 27.47
N GLU A 179 -10.59 3.52 28.16
CA GLU A 179 -10.78 4.51 29.23
C GLU A 179 -10.40 5.94 28.77
N GLY A 180 -10.43 6.20 27.45
CA GLY A 180 -9.98 7.45 26.84
C GLY A 180 -8.45 7.64 26.77
N LYS A 181 -7.64 6.61 27.03
CA LYS A 181 -6.18 6.62 26.85
C LYS A 181 -5.79 6.35 25.41
N GLU A 182 -4.53 6.64 25.07
CA GLU A 182 -3.95 6.24 23.78
C GLU A 182 -3.94 4.71 23.64
N VAL A 183 -4.21 4.24 22.42
CA VAL A 183 -4.26 2.81 22.10
C VAL A 183 -2.86 2.28 21.88
N ASP A 184 -2.42 1.35 22.73
CA ASP A 184 -1.19 0.57 22.50
C ASP A 184 -1.49 -0.72 21.72
N TYR A 185 -0.42 -1.45 21.36
CA TYR A 185 -0.52 -2.67 20.56
C TYR A 185 -1.35 -3.76 21.26
N ASP A 186 -1.17 -3.93 22.57
CA ASP A 186 -1.85 -4.98 23.35
C ASP A 186 -3.34 -4.66 23.54
N LEU A 187 -3.69 -3.38 23.63
CA LEU A 187 -5.05 -2.92 23.74
C LEU A 187 -5.78 -3.01 22.40
N LEU A 188 -5.12 -2.67 21.29
CA LEU A 188 -5.66 -2.82 19.94
C LEU A 188 -6.11 -4.26 19.69
N ALA A 189 -5.29 -5.24 20.08
CA ALA A 189 -5.61 -6.67 19.95
C ALA A 189 -6.82 -7.13 20.76
N LYS A 190 -7.22 -6.36 21.79
CA LYS A 190 -8.39 -6.66 22.64
C LYS A 190 -9.69 -6.07 22.11
N LEU A 191 -9.65 -5.26 21.04
CA LEU A 191 -10.84 -4.60 20.50
C LEU A 191 -11.70 -5.54 19.63
N GLN A 192 -12.29 -6.57 20.25
CA GLN A 192 -13.01 -7.64 19.55
C GLN A 192 -14.19 -7.15 18.70
N TYR A 193 -14.92 -6.14 19.15
CA TYR A 193 -16.03 -5.59 18.35
C TYR A 193 -15.56 -4.80 17.13
N LEU A 194 -14.38 -4.15 17.21
CA LEU A 194 -13.77 -3.48 16.06
C LEU A 194 -13.30 -4.50 15.03
N ASP A 195 -12.64 -5.57 15.49
CA ASP A 195 -12.18 -6.66 14.63
C ASP A 195 -13.36 -7.33 13.90
N GLY A 196 -14.42 -7.68 14.63
CA GLY A 196 -15.63 -8.24 14.04
C GLY A 196 -16.45 -7.28 13.15
N PHE A 197 -16.16 -5.97 13.19
CA PHE A 197 -16.78 -4.99 12.30
C PHE A 197 -16.01 -4.83 10.97
N LEU A 198 -14.69 -5.02 10.99
CA LEU A 198 -13.83 -4.88 9.81
C LEU A 198 -13.77 -6.15 8.94
N LEU A 199 -14.13 -7.30 9.49
CA LEU A 199 -14.20 -8.61 8.81
C LEU A 199 -15.56 -8.87 8.16
#